data_AF-A0A930TPG5-F1
#
_entry.id   AF-A0A930TPG5-F1
#
_cell.length_a   1.000
_cell.length_b   1.000
_cell.length_c   1.000
_cell.angle_alpha   90.00
_cell.angle_beta   90.00
_cell.angle_gamma   90.00
#
_symmetry.space_group_name_H-M   'P 1'
#
loop_
_entity.id
_entity.type
_entity.pdbx_description
1 polymer ?
#
loop_
_entity_poly.entity_id
_entity_poly.type
_entity_poly.pdbx_seq_one_letter_code
_entity_poly.pdbx_strand_id
1 'polypeptide(L)' 'METNVGSLDRLIRLVLASVLFYLGLFLYSGTALGIGLVLVGGVLLVTGLIGFCGLYRLLGIRTNQPKSQL' A
#
# COMPACT_ATOMS: atom_id res chain seq x y z
N MET A 1 13.98 -9.93 -12.80
CA MET A 1 14.35 -8.52 -13.06
C MET A 1 14.37 -7.83 -11.71
N GLU A 2 15.54 -7.44 -11.24
CA GLU A 2 15.82 -6.96 -9.88
C GLU A 2 14.92 -5.76 -9.50
N THR A 3 14.00 -5.98 -8.55
CA THR A 3 13.09 -4.96 -8.02
C THR A 3 13.67 -4.35 -6.76
N ASN A 4 14.47 -3.32 -6.92
CA ASN A 4 14.96 -2.54 -5.80
C ASN A 4 14.10 -1.26 -5.72
N VAL A 5 13.36 -1.13 -4.60
CA VAL A 5 12.30 -0.16 -4.18
C VAL A 5 11.20 0.17 -5.20
N GLY A 6 10.17 -0.67 -5.14
CA GLY A 6 8.78 -0.37 -5.49
C GLY A 6 7.77 -1.26 -4.74
N SER A 7 8.23 -2.08 -3.78
CA SER A 7 7.45 -3.13 -3.13
C SER A 7 7.16 -2.84 -1.65
N LEU A 8 8.01 -2.06 -0.97
CA LEU A 8 7.82 -1.75 0.46
C LEU A 8 6.65 -0.80 0.69
N ASP A 9 6.54 0.31 -0.06
CA ASP A 9 5.39 1.23 0.04
C ASP A 9 4.07 0.53 -0.35
N ARG A 10 4.12 -0.32 -1.37
CA ARG A 10 3.02 -1.22 -1.75
C ARG A 10 2.65 -2.15 -0.60
N LEU A 11 3.63 -2.80 0.03
CA LEU A 11 3.40 -3.68 1.18
C LEU A 11 2.80 -2.90 2.35
N ILE A 12 3.32 -1.71 2.66
CA ILE A 12 2.79 -0.84 3.73
C ILE A 12 1.35 -0.44 3.44
N ARG A 13 1.01 -0.03 2.21
CA ARG A 13 -0.38 0.32 1.82
C ARG A 13 -1.31 -0.89 1.90
N LEU A 14 -0.86 -2.07 1.47
CA LEU A 14 -1.65 -3.29 1.54
C LEU A 14 -1.85 -3.73 3.00
N VAL A 15 -0.82 -3.63 3.85
CA VAL A 15 -0.91 -3.92 5.29
C VAL A 15 -1.86 -2.94 5.98
N LEU A 16 -1.73 -1.64 5.71
CA LEU A 16 -2.63 -0.62 6.24
C LEU A 16 -4.08 -0.86 5.80
N ALA A 17 -4.31 -1.16 4.52
CA ALA A 17 -5.65 -1.51 4.03
C ALA A 17 -6.22 -2.74 4.76
N SER A 18 -5.40 -3.76 4.99
CA SER A 18 -5.80 -4.99 5.69
C SER A 18 -6.18 -4.72 7.15
N VAL A 19 -5.40 -3.88 7.85
CA VAL A 19 -5.70 -3.45 9.23
C VAL A 19 -6.99 -2.64 9.29
N LEU A 20 -7.19 -1.70 8.36
CA LEU A 20 -8.40 -0.87 8.31
C LEU A 20 -9.66 -1.71 8.02
N PHE A 21 -9.57 -2.70 7.14
CA PHE A 21 -10.67 -3.64 6.92
C PHE A 21 -10.96 -4.49 8.16
N TYR A 22 -9.94 -4.98 8.86
CA TYR A 22 -10.14 -5.74 10.09
C TYR A 22 -10.86 -4.90 11.15
N LEU A 23 -10.41 -3.65 11.36
CA LEU A 23 -11.08 -2.72 12.26
C LEU A 23 -12.52 -2.43 11.83
N GLY A 24 -12.74 -2.10 10.55
CA GLY A 24 -14.04 -1.69 10.05
C GLY A 24 -15.09 -2.80 10.00
N LEU A 25 -14.68 -4.02 9.63
CA LEU A 25 -15.60 -5.16 9.44
C LEU A 25 -15.87 -5.95 10.73
N PHE A 26 -14.89 -6.02 11.65
CA PHE A 26 -15.01 -6.82 12.87
C PHE A 26 -15.21 -5.97 14.13
N LEU A 27 -14.31 -5.00 14.39
CA LEU A 27 -14.35 -4.23 15.64
C LEU A 27 -15.41 -3.12 15.64
N TYR A 28 -15.61 -2.47 14.50
CA TYR A 28 -16.54 -1.35 14.33
C TYR A 28 -17.71 -1.69 13.40
N SER A 29 -18.01 -2.98 13.26
CA SER A 29 -19.06 -3.48 12.36
C SER A 29 -20.42 -2.84 12.63
N GLY A 30 -21.13 -2.45 11.56
CA GLY A 30 -22.45 -1.83 11.65
C GLY A 30 -22.48 -0.38 12.14
N THR A 31 -21.32 0.22 12.43
CA THR A 31 -21.23 1.64 12.83
C THR A 31 -20.83 2.54 11.65
N ALA A 32 -21.17 3.83 11.73
CA ALA A 32 -20.74 4.82 10.74
C ALA A 32 -19.21 4.92 10.61
N LEU A 33 -18.48 4.75 11.73
CA LEU A 33 -17.02 4.68 11.74
C LEU A 33 -16.49 3.45 11.00
N GLY A 34 -17.13 2.28 11.17
CA GLY A 34 -16.76 1.06 10.47
C GLY A 34 -16.89 1.20 8.95
N ILE A 35 -17.98 1.80 8.48
CA ILE A 35 -18.19 2.10 7.04
C ILE A 35 -17.07 3.04 6.53
N GLY A 36 -16.76 4.10 7.28
CA GLY A 36 -15.66 5.02 6.93
C GLY A 36 -14.30 4.32 6.82
N LEU A 37 -13.97 3.45 7.78
CA LEU A 37 -12.73 2.68 7.79
C LEU A 37 -12.62 1.73 6.58
N VAL A 38 -13.72 1.06 6.23
CA VAL A 38 -13.77 0.17 5.05
C VAL A 38 -13.59 0.96 3.75
N LEU A 39 -14.20 2.13 3.62
CA LEU A 39 -14.03 2.99 2.44
C LEU A 39 -12.57 3.46 2.28
N VAL A 40 -11.95 3.93 3.36
CA VAL A 40 -10.54 4.35 3.35
C VAL A 40 -9.61 3.18 3.05
N GLY A 41 -9.87 2.01 3.66
CA GLY A 41 -9.14 0.78 3.38
C GLY A 41 -9.24 0.35 1.91
N GLY A 42 -10.42 0.48 1.31
CA GLY A 42 -10.65 0.21 -0.12
C GLY A 42 -9.83 1.11 -1.04
N VAL A 43 -9.78 2.42 -0.76
CA VAL A 43 -8.95 3.37 -1.53
C VAL A 43 -7.46 3.04 -1.41
N LEU A 44 -6.98 2.72 -0.21
CA LEU A 44 -5.59 2.29 0.01
C LEU A 44 -5.26 0.98 -0.70
N LEU A 45 -6.18 0.02 -0.68
CA LEU A 45 -6.03 -1.26 -1.38
C LEU A 45 -5.93 -1.04 -2.89
N VAL A 46 -6.86 -0.29 -3.49
CA VAL A 46 -6.89 -0.01 -4.92
C VAL A 46 -5.64 0.74 -5.36
N THR A 47 -5.21 1.75 -4.59
CA THR A 47 -3.96 2.49 -4.90
C THR A 47 -2.70 1.63 -4.74
N GLY A 48 -2.67 0.69 -3.79
CA GLY A 48 -1.58 -0.29 -3.64
C GLY A 48 -1.58 -1.39 -4.70
N LEU A 49 -2.75 -1.79 -5.22
CA LEU A 49 -2.89 -2.85 -6.21
C LEU A 49 -2.64 -2.37 -7.65
N ILE A 50 -3.11 -1.18 -8.02
CA ILE A 50 -2.91 -0.61 -9.36
C ILE A 50 -1.42 -0.34 -9.65
N GLY A 51 -0.55 -0.40 -8.63
CA GLY A 51 0.90 -0.39 -8.83
C GLY A 51 1.42 0.93 -9.40
N PHE A 52 0.61 2.00 -9.35
CA PHE A 52 1.05 3.33 -9.72
C PHE A 52 1.83 3.93 -8.55
N CYS A 53 3.12 3.60 -8.48
CA CYS A 53 4.12 4.35 -7.72
C CYS A 53 4.34 5.74 -8.36
N GLY A 54 3.28 6.53 -8.51
CA GLY A 54 3.30 7.82 -9.17
C GLY A 54 4.34 8.76 -8.57
N LEU A 55 4.53 8.71 -7.25
CA LEU A 55 5.46 9.57 -6.55
C LEU A 55 6.94 9.22 -6.81
N TYR A 56 7.31 7.93 -6.87
CA TYR A 56 8.71 7.52 -7.14
C TYR A 56 9.06 7.56 -8.64
N ARG A 57 8.08 7.33 -9.53
CA ARG A 57 8.26 7.56 -10.97
C ARG A 57 8.43 9.06 -11.28
N LEU A 58 7.79 9.94 -10.50
CA LEU A 58 7.93 11.40 -10.59
C LEU A 58 9.21 11.91 -9.92
N LEU A 59 9.63 11.31 -8.81
CA LEU A 59 10.86 11.66 -8.08
C LEU A 59 12.13 11.03 -8.68
N GLY A 60 12.03 10.14 -9.67
CA GLY A 60 13.18 9.57 -10.38
C GLY A 60 14.08 8.67 -9.53
N ILE A 61 13.67 8.32 -8.30
CA ILE A 61 14.47 7.53 -7.38
C ILE A 61 14.45 6.07 -7.84
N ARG A 62 15.53 5.66 -8.47
CA ARG A 62 15.85 4.26 -8.78
C ARG A 62 16.73 3.72 -7.67
N THR A 63 16.21 2.83 -6.87
CA THR A 63 16.99 2.16 -5.83
C THR A 63 17.73 0.93 -6.33
N ASN A 64 17.74 0.63 -7.64
CA ASN A 64 18.56 -0.44 -8.20
C ASN A 64 20.05 -0.20 -7.96
N GLN A 65 20.55 -0.70 -6.84
CA GLN A 65 21.90 -1.22 -6.73
C GLN A 65 21.79 -2.75 -6.69
N PRO A 66 22.05 -3.46 -7.80
CA PRO A 66 22.46 -4.84 -7.69
C PRO A 66 23.78 -4.86 -6.92
N LYS A 67 23.79 -5.50 -5.76
CA LYS A 67 25.01 -5.79 -5.01
C LYS A 67 25.79 -6.89 -5.75
N SER A 68 26.36 -6.52 -6.90
CA SER A 68 27.43 -7.23 -7.59
C SER A 68 28.46 -6.18 -7.99
N GLN A 69 29.21 -5.74 -6.98
CA GLN A 69 30.49 -5.07 -7.14
C GLN A 69 31.52 -6.17 -6.85
N LEU A 70 31.91 -6.88 -7.91
CA LEU A 70 33.24 -7.46 -8.06
C LEU A 70 34.10 -6.39 -8.71
#